data_AF-A0A0C1DQ66-F1
#
_entry.id   AF-A0A0C1DQ66-F1
#
_cell.length_a   1.000
_cell.length_b   1.000
_cell.length_c   1.000
_cell.angle_alpha   90.00
_cell.angle_beta   90.00
_cell.angle_gamma   90.00
#
_symmetry.space_group_name_H-M   'P 1'
#
loop_
_entity.id
_entity.type
_entity.pdbx_description
1 polymer ?
#
loop_
_entity_poly.entity_id
_entity_poly.type
_entity_poly.pdbx_seq_one_letter_code
_entity_poly.pdbx_strand_id
1 'polypeptide(L)'
;MQKLENNIGKNVGRNLSSLLEQSGITILGFSNATGISLNHARVIKNGRASITLKTAEKIASFFSVEPDLLFLENPIILGDLASIPTISEFYLHNDGNEKFFINKVKESSITLILKSQLIPSSLFNNWVRSMDILVYFNENKHYLQSRNLFNAKSISKALSRIYQETELLERDDLRKNGKVFRYRRKL
;
A
#
# COMPACT_ATOMS: atom_id res chain seq x y z
N MET A 1 -28.00 -16.52 -21.85
CA MET A 1 -26.74 -17.09 -21.30
C MET A 1 -25.62 -16.05 -21.24
N GLN A 2 -25.28 -15.37 -22.35
CA GLN A 2 -24.19 -14.38 -22.40
C GLN A 2 -24.27 -13.20 -21.38
N LYS A 3 -25.48 -12.72 -21.05
CA LYS A 3 -25.68 -11.70 -19.99
C LYS A 3 -25.40 -12.21 -18.57
N LEU A 4 -25.70 -13.48 -18.29
CA LEU A 4 -25.50 -14.10 -16.98
C LEU A 4 -24.01 -14.37 -16.74
N GLU A 5 -23.32 -14.93 -17.74
CA GLU A 5 -21.86 -15.14 -17.70
C GLU A 5 -21.10 -13.82 -17.51
N ASN A 6 -21.56 -12.73 -18.15
CA ASN A 6 -21.00 -11.39 -17.97
C ASN A 6 -21.18 -10.84 -16.55
N ASN A 7 -22.21 -11.24 -15.81
CA ASN A 7 -22.41 -10.81 -14.41
C ASN A 7 -21.54 -11.62 -13.45
N ILE A 8 -21.38 -12.91 -13.69
CA ILE A 8 -20.54 -13.80 -12.87
C ILE A 8 -19.08 -13.32 -12.94
N GLY A 9 -18.55 -13.06 -14.14
CA GLY A 9 -17.20 -12.52 -14.29
C GLY A 9 -16.99 -11.20 -13.53
N LYS A 10 -17.97 -10.29 -13.58
CA LYS A 10 -17.92 -9.01 -12.84
C LYS A 10 -17.86 -9.19 -11.33
N ASN A 11 -18.64 -10.12 -10.78
CA ASN A 11 -18.65 -10.40 -9.34
C ASN A 11 -17.26 -10.89 -8.88
N VAL A 12 -16.70 -11.86 -9.61
CA VAL A 12 -15.34 -12.37 -9.35
C VAL A 12 -14.30 -11.25 -9.39
N GLY A 13 -14.36 -10.38 -10.39
CA GLY A 13 -13.42 -9.26 -10.52
C GLY A 13 -13.51 -8.24 -9.39
N ARG A 14 -14.73 -7.94 -8.93
CA ARG A 14 -14.98 -7.06 -7.77
C ARG A 14 -14.44 -7.68 -6.48
N ASN A 15 -14.76 -8.95 -6.23
CA ASN A 15 -14.28 -9.67 -5.04
C ASN A 15 -12.76 -9.78 -5.01
N LEU A 16 -12.13 -10.17 -6.12
CA LEU A 16 -10.66 -10.19 -6.20
C LEU A 16 -10.05 -8.81 -5.95
N SER A 17 -10.66 -7.73 -6.48
CA SER A 17 -10.16 -6.37 -6.23
C SER A 17 -10.20 -6.01 -4.74
N SER A 18 -11.33 -6.30 -4.07
CA SER A 18 -11.50 -6.02 -2.64
C SER A 18 -10.53 -6.84 -1.78
N LEU A 19 -10.35 -8.12 -2.08
CA LEU A 19 -9.43 -9.00 -1.37
C LEU A 19 -7.97 -8.49 -1.44
N LEU A 20 -7.53 -8.04 -2.61
CA LEU A 20 -6.19 -7.48 -2.81
C LEU A 20 -5.97 -6.18 -2.02
N GLU A 21 -6.99 -5.31 -2.00
CA GLU A 21 -6.96 -4.06 -1.24
C GLU A 21 -6.85 -4.32 0.25
N GLN A 22 -7.71 -5.20 0.78
CA GLN A 22 -7.70 -5.61 2.18
C GLN A 22 -6.38 -6.27 2.57
N SER A 23 -5.86 -7.16 1.73
CA SER A 23 -4.61 -7.87 2.01
C SER A 23 -3.36 -7.04 1.77
N GLY A 24 -3.46 -5.82 1.24
CA GLY A 24 -2.30 -4.98 0.96
C GLY A 24 -1.36 -5.56 -0.12
N ILE A 25 -1.85 -6.45 -0.99
CA ILE A 25 -1.05 -7.16 -2.01
C ILE A 25 -1.44 -6.66 -3.40
N THR A 26 -0.43 -6.41 -4.26
CA THR A 26 -0.70 -5.98 -5.63
C THR A 26 -1.14 -7.16 -6.49
N ILE A 27 -1.80 -6.88 -7.63
CA ILE A 27 -2.14 -7.93 -8.61
C ILE A 27 -0.90 -8.71 -9.10
N LEU A 28 0.28 -8.09 -9.07
CA LEU A 28 1.55 -8.73 -9.39
C LEU A 28 1.99 -9.68 -8.28
N GLY A 29 1.91 -9.26 -7.02
CA GLY A 29 2.20 -10.12 -5.88
C GLY A 29 1.26 -11.33 -5.82
N PHE A 30 -0.04 -11.09 -6.05
CA PHE A 30 -1.05 -12.14 -6.13
C PHE A 30 -0.80 -13.15 -7.27
N SER A 31 -0.43 -12.66 -8.46
CA SER A 31 -0.09 -13.52 -9.60
C SER A 31 1.10 -14.43 -9.28
N ASN A 32 2.11 -13.88 -8.59
CA ASN A 32 3.25 -14.66 -8.11
C ASN A 32 2.78 -15.74 -7.11
N ALA A 33 2.01 -15.34 -6.08
CA ALA A 33 1.59 -16.23 -5.00
C ALA A 33 0.72 -17.42 -5.46
N THR A 34 -0.17 -17.19 -6.43
CA THR A 34 -1.18 -18.18 -6.85
C THR A 34 -0.75 -18.99 -8.08
N GLY A 35 0.34 -18.60 -8.74
CA GLY A 35 0.75 -19.14 -10.03
C GLY A 35 -0.26 -18.88 -11.15
N ILE A 36 -1.23 -17.99 -10.96
CA ILE A 36 -2.11 -17.49 -12.03
C ILE A 36 -1.31 -16.47 -12.82
N SER A 37 -1.23 -16.63 -14.15
CA SER A 37 -0.45 -15.70 -14.98
C SER A 37 -0.94 -14.26 -14.81
N LEU A 38 -0.03 -13.30 -14.81
CA LEU A 38 -0.36 -11.89 -14.53
C LEU A 38 -1.43 -11.35 -15.48
N ASN A 39 -1.37 -11.73 -16.75
CA ASN A 39 -2.38 -11.33 -17.72
C ASN A 39 -3.74 -11.93 -17.38
N HIS A 40 -3.79 -13.21 -17.02
CA HIS A 40 -5.04 -13.85 -16.64
C HIS A 40 -5.60 -13.24 -15.35
N ALA A 41 -4.78 -13.02 -14.32
CA ALA A 41 -5.17 -12.35 -13.09
C ALA A 41 -5.76 -10.96 -13.33
N ARG A 42 -5.21 -10.18 -14.28
CA ARG A 42 -5.77 -8.88 -14.70
C ARG A 42 -7.11 -9.00 -15.39
N VAL A 43 -7.28 -9.96 -16.31
CA VAL A 43 -8.55 -10.20 -17.01
C VAL A 43 -9.64 -10.63 -16.00
N ILE A 44 -9.28 -11.47 -15.02
CA ILE A 44 -10.16 -11.85 -13.90
C ILE A 44 -10.54 -10.64 -13.06
N LYS A 45 -9.55 -9.87 -12.58
CA LYS A 45 -9.78 -8.66 -11.77
C LYS A 45 -10.70 -7.65 -12.48
N ASN A 46 -10.58 -7.53 -13.80
CA ASN A 46 -11.42 -6.65 -14.61
C ASN A 46 -12.80 -7.23 -14.92
N GLY A 47 -13.10 -8.44 -14.43
CA GLY A 47 -14.36 -9.14 -14.61
C GLY A 47 -14.64 -9.61 -16.03
N ARG A 48 -13.60 -9.81 -16.84
CA ARG A 48 -13.69 -10.17 -18.25
C ARG A 48 -13.37 -11.64 -18.52
N ALA A 49 -12.98 -12.40 -17.50
CA ALA A 49 -12.70 -13.83 -17.61
C ALA A 49 -13.86 -14.63 -17.02
N SER A 50 -14.26 -15.69 -17.74
CA SER A 50 -14.86 -16.84 -17.09
C SER A 50 -13.72 -17.67 -16.48
N ILE A 51 -13.81 -17.95 -15.18
CA ILE A 51 -12.77 -18.70 -14.48
C ILE A 51 -13.21 -20.14 -14.26
N THR A 52 -12.25 -21.06 -14.34
CA THR A 52 -12.49 -22.46 -13.97
C THR A 52 -12.62 -22.59 -12.46
N LEU A 53 -13.25 -23.67 -11.98
CA LEU A 53 -13.30 -24.00 -10.55
C LEU A 53 -11.90 -24.03 -9.93
N LYS A 54 -10.94 -24.68 -10.61
CA LYS A 54 -9.53 -24.70 -10.20
C LYS A 54 -8.90 -23.31 -10.04
N THR A 55 -9.32 -22.35 -10.86
CA THR A 55 -8.83 -20.96 -10.74
C THR A 55 -9.50 -20.25 -9.56
N ALA A 56 -10.79 -20.49 -9.34
CA ALA A 56 -11.52 -19.99 -8.17
C ALA A 56 -10.90 -20.53 -6.87
N GLU A 57 -10.61 -21.84 -6.80
CA GLU A 57 -9.94 -22.49 -5.66
C GLU A 57 -8.57 -21.88 -5.37
N LYS A 58 -7.78 -21.54 -6.39
CA LYS A 58 -6.49 -20.86 -6.21
C LYS A 58 -6.64 -19.46 -5.61
N ILE A 59 -7.61 -18.68 -6.10
CA ILE A 59 -7.90 -17.35 -5.56
C ILE A 59 -8.35 -17.51 -4.10
N ALA A 60 -9.35 -18.36 -3.87
CA ALA A 60 -10.01 -18.55 -2.59
C ALA A 60 -9.05 -19.08 -1.52
N SER A 61 -8.25 -20.11 -1.86
CA SER A 61 -7.22 -20.67 -0.99
C SER A 61 -6.20 -19.62 -0.56
N PHE A 62 -5.78 -18.73 -1.46
CA PHE A 62 -4.81 -17.68 -1.13
C PHE A 62 -5.34 -16.72 -0.06
N PHE A 63 -6.64 -16.44 -0.06
CA PHE A 63 -7.29 -15.57 0.91
C PHE A 63 -7.97 -16.34 2.07
N SER A 64 -7.87 -17.68 2.08
CA SER A 64 -8.57 -18.57 3.02
C SER A 64 -10.09 -18.30 3.11
N VAL A 65 -10.74 -18.22 1.95
CA VAL A 65 -12.20 -18.06 1.82
C VAL A 65 -12.80 -19.19 1.01
N GLU A 66 -14.12 -19.37 1.09
CA GLU A 66 -14.83 -20.35 0.27
C GLU A 66 -14.89 -19.92 -1.22
N PRO A 67 -14.60 -20.81 -2.19
CA PRO A 67 -14.58 -20.45 -3.62
C PRO A 67 -15.91 -19.89 -4.14
N ASP A 68 -17.03 -20.38 -3.63
CA ASP A 68 -18.37 -19.97 -4.08
C ASP A 68 -18.66 -18.49 -3.79
N LEU A 69 -18.05 -17.94 -2.73
CA LEU A 69 -18.20 -16.54 -2.36
C LEU A 69 -17.68 -15.60 -3.45
N LEU A 70 -16.71 -16.03 -4.27
CA LEU A 70 -16.15 -15.21 -5.35
C LEU A 70 -17.21 -14.84 -6.40
N PHE A 71 -18.24 -15.67 -6.57
CA PHE A 71 -19.26 -15.47 -7.60
C PHE A 71 -20.46 -14.65 -7.11
N LEU A 72 -20.56 -14.43 -5.79
CA LEU A 72 -21.64 -13.64 -5.19
C LEU A 72 -21.42 -12.15 -5.43
N GLU A 73 -22.53 -11.40 -5.45
CA GLU A 73 -22.49 -9.95 -5.63
C GLU A 73 -21.93 -9.21 -4.40
N ASN A 74 -22.08 -9.82 -3.22
CA ASN A 74 -21.64 -9.23 -1.96
C ASN A 74 -20.10 -9.27 -1.85
N PRO A 75 -19.46 -8.13 -1.46
CA PRO A 75 -18.03 -8.10 -1.19
C PRO A 75 -17.62 -9.08 -0.09
N ILE A 76 -16.55 -9.82 -0.34
CA ILE A 76 -15.92 -10.69 0.66
C ILE A 76 -15.11 -9.83 1.62
N ILE A 77 -15.31 -10.02 2.93
CA ILE A 77 -14.57 -9.33 3.98
C ILE A 77 -13.61 -10.33 4.62
N LEU A 78 -12.32 -9.98 4.64
CA LEU A 78 -11.29 -10.75 5.31
C LEU A 78 -11.30 -10.47 6.82
N GLY A 79 -11.04 -11.52 7.59
CA GLY A 79 -10.72 -11.40 9.00
C GLY A 79 -9.32 -10.86 9.23
N ASP A 80 -8.72 -11.17 10.38
CA ASP A 80 -7.33 -10.83 10.66
C ASP A 80 -6.38 -11.46 9.63
N LEU A 81 -5.63 -10.63 8.91
CA LEU A 81 -4.68 -11.08 7.88
C LEU A 81 -3.57 -11.96 8.45
N ALA A 82 -3.19 -11.76 9.72
CA ALA A 82 -2.18 -12.57 10.37
C ALA A 82 -2.66 -14.00 10.66
N SER A 83 -3.99 -14.19 10.73
CA SER A 83 -4.61 -15.51 10.90
C SER A 83 -4.71 -16.31 9.60
N ILE A 84 -4.47 -15.68 8.45
CA ILE A 84 -4.51 -16.32 7.13
C ILE A 84 -3.10 -16.83 6.78
N PRO A 85 -2.83 -18.16 6.84
CA PRO A 85 -1.47 -18.70 6.74
C PRO A 85 -0.78 -18.32 5.42
N THR A 86 -1.52 -18.39 4.32
CA THR A 86 -1.04 -18.08 2.97
C THR A 86 -0.63 -16.63 2.78
N ILE A 87 -1.36 -15.68 3.37
CA ILE A 87 -1.01 -14.25 3.32
C ILE A 87 0.21 -14.02 4.21
N SER A 88 0.20 -14.56 5.43
CA SER A 88 1.31 -14.44 6.38
C SER A 88 2.63 -14.95 5.76
N GLU A 89 2.61 -16.16 5.20
CA GLU A 89 3.74 -16.74 4.48
C GLU A 89 4.16 -15.90 3.28
N PHE A 90 3.21 -15.37 2.49
CA PHE A 90 3.53 -14.52 1.36
C PHE A 90 4.31 -13.27 1.79
N TYR A 91 3.87 -12.60 2.86
CA TYR A 91 4.56 -11.45 3.42
C TYR A 91 5.98 -11.79 3.88
N LEU A 92 6.14 -12.89 4.61
CA LEU A 92 7.44 -13.35 5.13
C LEU A 92 8.46 -13.61 4.00
N HIS A 93 8.02 -14.26 2.91
CA HIS A 93 8.92 -14.63 1.82
C HIS A 93 9.18 -13.51 0.81
N ASN A 94 8.39 -12.42 0.85
CA ASN A 94 8.44 -11.39 -0.20
C ASN A 94 8.71 -9.98 0.31
N ASP A 95 8.97 -9.75 1.61
CA ASP A 95 9.12 -8.42 2.23
C ASP A 95 10.03 -7.44 1.46
N GLY A 96 11.13 -7.92 0.86
CA GLY A 96 12.04 -7.10 0.02
C GLY A 96 11.51 -6.73 -1.37
N ASN A 97 10.40 -7.32 -1.81
CA ASN A 97 9.85 -7.15 -3.15
C ASN A 97 8.67 -6.20 -3.14
N GLU A 98 8.98 -4.93 -2.89
CA GLU A 98 7.96 -3.93 -2.59
C GLU A 98 6.93 -3.71 -3.76
N LYS A 99 7.19 -4.19 -4.99
CA LYS A 99 6.19 -4.19 -6.08
C LYS A 99 5.01 -5.14 -5.81
N PHE A 100 5.16 -6.06 -4.87
CA PHE A 100 4.15 -7.05 -4.49
C PHE A 100 3.21 -6.54 -3.41
N PHE A 101 3.55 -5.44 -2.73
CA PHE A 101 2.72 -4.90 -1.67
C PHE A 101 2.20 -3.52 -2.04
N ILE A 102 0.89 -3.35 -1.85
CA ILE A 102 0.24 -2.04 -1.83
C ILE A 102 0.97 -1.16 -0.81
N ASN A 103 1.61 -1.67 0.23
CA ASN A 103 2.39 -0.88 1.19
C ASN A 103 3.63 -0.14 0.64
N LYS A 104 4.05 -0.29 -0.62
CA LYS A 104 4.94 0.70 -1.29
C LYS A 104 4.20 1.99 -1.70
N VAL A 105 2.87 1.97 -1.61
CA VAL A 105 1.93 3.09 -1.46
C VAL A 105 2.04 3.75 -0.07
N LYS A 106 2.67 3.12 0.96
CA LYS A 106 2.93 3.74 2.30
C LYS A 106 3.73 5.05 2.21
N GLU A 107 4.43 5.31 1.10
CA GLU A 107 5.05 6.61 0.84
C GLU A 107 3.99 7.74 0.85
N SER A 108 2.73 7.47 0.46
CA SER A 108 1.58 8.38 0.66
C SER A 108 1.15 8.54 2.13
N SER A 109 1.26 7.49 2.94
CA SER A 109 0.93 7.55 4.38
C SER A 109 1.92 8.41 5.16
N ILE A 110 3.22 8.32 4.83
CA ILE A 110 4.26 9.21 5.37
C ILE A 110 3.95 10.66 4.99
N THR A 111 3.61 10.91 3.72
CA THR A 111 3.21 12.24 3.25
C THR A 111 1.99 12.79 4.01
N LEU A 112 1.00 11.96 4.30
CA LEU A 112 -0.19 12.36 5.04
C LEU A 112 0.13 12.75 6.49
N ILE A 113 0.91 11.94 7.20
CA ILE A 113 1.32 12.20 8.60
C ILE A 113 2.20 13.44 8.68
N LEU A 114 3.12 13.62 7.72
CA LEU A 114 3.92 14.83 7.61
C LEU A 114 3.01 16.07 7.46
N LYS A 115 2.08 16.08 6.51
CA LYS A 115 1.17 17.22 6.26
C LYS A 115 0.23 17.53 7.43
N SER A 116 -0.35 16.51 8.05
CA SER A 116 -1.44 16.68 9.03
C SER A 116 -0.96 16.85 10.47
N GLN A 117 0.21 16.31 10.82
CA GLN A 117 0.65 16.25 12.22
C GLN A 117 2.00 16.92 12.44
N LEU A 118 3.01 16.57 11.64
CA LEU A 118 4.38 17.03 11.89
C LEU A 118 4.63 18.45 11.37
N ILE A 119 4.22 18.76 10.15
CA ILE A 119 4.42 20.10 9.55
C ILE A 119 3.68 21.20 10.34
N PRO A 120 2.46 20.99 10.86
CA PRO A 120 1.80 21.97 11.72
C PRO A 120 2.44 22.13 13.11
N SER A 121 3.25 21.15 13.55
CA SER A 121 3.87 21.18 14.87
C SER A 121 5.01 22.19 14.98
N SER A 122 5.44 22.47 16.21
CA SER A 122 6.56 23.36 16.49
C SER A 122 7.90 22.87 15.93
N LEU A 123 8.02 21.58 15.59
CA LEU A 123 9.21 21.01 14.95
C LEU A 123 9.57 21.76 13.66
N PHE A 124 8.56 22.13 12.86
CA PHE A 124 8.75 22.81 11.57
C PHE A 124 8.78 24.33 11.68
N ASN A 125 8.74 24.91 12.89
CA ASN A 125 9.00 26.34 13.06
C ASN A 125 10.46 26.69 12.73
N ASN A 126 11.36 25.72 12.86
CA ASN A 126 12.76 25.83 12.48
C ASN A 126 13.08 24.93 11.29
N TRP A 127 14.26 25.13 10.70
CA TRP A 127 14.75 24.27 9.63
C TRP A 127 15.08 22.86 10.14
N VAL A 128 14.46 21.86 9.52
CA VAL A 128 14.62 20.44 9.88
C VAL A 128 14.99 19.59 8.67
N ARG A 129 15.84 18.59 8.87
CA ARG A 129 16.18 17.57 7.87
C ARG A 129 15.39 16.29 8.13
N SER A 130 15.39 15.41 7.13
CA SER A 130 14.79 14.07 7.27
C SER A 130 15.36 13.25 8.42
N MET A 131 16.66 13.39 8.72
CA MET A 131 17.29 12.75 9.88
C MET A 131 16.78 13.31 11.21
N ASP A 132 16.60 14.63 11.29
CA ASP A 132 16.16 15.29 12.53
C ASP A 132 14.69 14.89 12.81
N ILE A 133 13.87 14.80 11.77
CA ILE A 133 12.49 14.28 11.86
C ILE A 133 12.47 12.81 12.27
N LEU A 134 13.37 11.99 11.72
CA LEU A 134 13.47 10.58 12.10
C LEU A 134 13.85 10.43 13.58
N VAL A 135 14.82 11.21 14.07
CA VAL A 135 15.19 11.22 15.49
C VAL A 135 14.01 11.64 16.36
N TYR A 136 13.37 12.76 16.04
CA TYR A 136 12.19 13.24 16.75
C TYR A 136 11.08 12.17 16.81
N PHE A 137 10.82 11.50 15.69
CA PHE A 137 9.81 10.44 15.59
C PHE A 137 10.18 9.20 16.41
N ASN A 138 11.47 8.87 16.48
CA ASN A 138 12.01 7.74 17.24
C ASN A 138 12.15 8.02 18.75
N GLU A 139 12.21 9.27 19.17
CA GLU A 139 12.25 9.64 20.59
C GLU A 139 10.84 9.85 21.15
N ASN A 140 9.89 10.27 20.32
CA ASN A 140 8.54 10.56 20.76
C ASN A 140 7.67 9.29 20.82
N LYS A 141 7.12 9.00 22.01
CA LYS A 141 6.29 7.81 22.26
C LYS A 141 4.97 7.83 21.48
N HIS A 142 4.47 9.02 21.14
CA HIS A 142 3.23 9.21 20.37
C HIS A 142 3.25 8.49 19.01
N TYR A 143 4.44 8.30 18.42
CA TYR A 143 4.59 7.72 17.08
C TYR A 143 5.05 6.26 17.07
N LEU A 144 5.12 5.60 18.24
CA LEU A 144 5.62 4.22 18.39
C LEU A 144 5.02 3.26 17.36
N GLN A 145 3.71 3.35 17.12
CA GLN A 145 2.97 2.46 16.21
C GLN A 145 3.30 2.69 14.73
N SER A 146 3.84 3.85 14.36
CA SER A 146 4.14 4.23 12.98
C SER A 146 5.63 4.25 12.66
N ARG A 147 6.51 3.91 13.61
CA ARG A 147 7.98 3.99 13.46
C ARG A 147 8.51 3.22 12.26
N ASN A 148 7.96 2.04 12.00
CA ASN A 148 8.40 1.16 10.93
C ASN A 148 8.07 1.72 9.52
N LEU A 149 7.23 2.75 9.45
CA LEU A 149 6.90 3.44 8.20
C LEU A 149 7.94 4.53 7.88
N PHE A 150 8.66 5.05 8.87
CA PHE A 150 9.49 6.24 8.76
C PHE A 150 10.97 5.86 8.73
N ASN A 151 11.62 6.08 7.59
CA ASN A 151 13.08 6.11 7.48
C ASN A 151 13.55 7.39 6.78
N ALA A 152 14.79 7.82 7.01
CA ALA A 152 15.29 9.10 6.52
C ALA A 152 15.16 9.28 5.00
N LYS A 153 15.31 8.19 4.24
CA LYS A 153 15.16 8.19 2.78
C LYS A 153 13.70 8.42 2.37
N SER A 154 12.77 7.67 2.96
CA SER A 154 11.32 7.80 2.71
C SER A 154 10.78 9.16 3.15
N ILE A 155 11.22 9.69 4.30
CA ILE A 155 10.88 11.03 4.78
C ILE A 155 11.42 12.08 3.84
N SER A 156 12.69 11.98 3.43
CA SER A 156 13.31 12.93 2.50
C SER A 156 12.54 12.99 1.17
N LYS A 157 12.13 11.84 0.65
CA LYS A 157 11.32 11.76 -0.57
C LYS A 157 9.94 12.39 -0.37
N ALA A 158 9.26 12.03 0.72
CA ALA A 158 7.95 12.56 1.05
C ALA A 158 7.98 14.10 1.22
N LEU A 159 8.98 14.66 1.92
CA LEU A 159 9.14 16.11 2.09
C LEU A 159 9.44 16.84 0.79
N SER A 160 10.36 16.30 -0.04
CA SER A 160 10.65 16.89 -1.34
C SER A 160 9.39 16.99 -2.19
N ARG A 161 8.55 15.95 -2.12
CA ARG A 161 7.28 15.89 -2.82
C ARG A 161 6.26 16.88 -2.27
N ILE A 162 6.10 16.96 -0.94
CA ILE A 162 5.21 17.95 -0.29
C ILE A 162 5.59 19.37 -0.68
N TYR A 163 6.89 19.70 -0.65
CA TYR A 163 7.40 21.00 -1.08
C TYR A 163 7.09 21.31 -2.55
N GLN A 164 7.23 20.32 -3.44
CA GLN A 164 6.97 20.50 -4.88
C GLN A 164 5.47 20.64 -5.19
N GLU A 165 4.62 19.97 -4.42
CA GLU A 165 3.18 19.83 -4.72
C GLU A 165 2.30 20.76 -3.87
N THR A 166 2.83 21.42 -2.85
CA THR A 166 2.05 22.28 -1.93
C THR A 166 2.84 23.50 -1.46
N GLU A 167 2.11 24.51 -1.00
CA GLU A 167 2.68 25.75 -0.43
C GLU A 167 3.01 25.64 1.08
N LEU A 168 2.99 24.43 1.67
CA LEU A 168 3.11 24.25 3.11
C LEU A 168 4.54 24.40 3.64
N LEU A 169 5.55 24.28 2.77
CA LEU A 169 6.95 24.21 3.16
C LEU A 169 7.81 25.21 2.40
N GLU A 170 8.82 25.72 3.08
CA GLU A 170 10.01 26.28 2.46
C GLU A 170 11.12 25.22 2.43
N ARG A 171 12.02 25.32 1.45
CA ARG A 171 13.15 24.40 1.28
C ARG A 171 14.44 25.17 1.06
N ASP A 172 15.50 24.74 1.73
CA ASP A 172 16.85 25.26 1.56
C ASP A 172 17.83 24.12 1.25
N ASP A 173 18.74 24.38 0.31
CA ASP A 173 19.84 23.48 -0.04
C ASP A 173 21.04 23.79 0.85
N LEU A 174 21.14 23.02 1.93
CA LEU A 174 22.12 23.25 2.98
C LEU A 174 23.57 23.22 2.48
N ARG A 175 23.84 22.49 1.39
CA ARG A 175 25.21 22.29 0.87
C ARG A 175 25.44 22.96 -0.48
N LYS A 176 24.45 23.67 -1.03
CA LYS A 176 24.51 24.29 -2.37
C LYS A 176 24.96 23.29 -3.47
N ASN A 177 24.56 22.02 -3.32
CA ASN A 177 24.99 20.92 -4.19
C ASN A 177 23.83 20.07 -4.72
N GLY A 178 22.59 20.47 -4.44
CA GLY A 178 21.36 19.83 -4.87
C GLY A 178 21.05 18.49 -4.21
N LYS A 179 21.75 18.09 -3.14
CA LYS A 179 21.63 16.75 -2.54
C LYS A 179 21.09 16.73 -1.12
N VAL A 180 21.34 17.78 -0.32
CA VAL A 180 20.99 17.79 1.11
C VAL A 180 20.09 18.98 1.41
N PHE A 181 18.81 18.69 1.61
CA PHE A 181 17.80 19.70 1.85
C PHE A 181 17.34 19.73 3.30
N ARG A 182 16.95 20.92 3.74
CA ARG A 182 16.22 21.15 4.98
C ARG A 182 14.92 21.88 4.66
N TYR A 183 13.92 21.69 5.50
CA TYR A 183 12.57 22.18 5.31
C TYR A 183 12.10 22.92 6.55
N ARG A 184 11.26 23.92 6.39
CA ARG A 184 10.49 24.53 7.48
C ARG A 184 9.08 24.82 7.00
N ARG A 185 8.13 24.99 7.92
CA ARG A 185 6.77 25.40 7.57
C ARG A 185 6.81 26.82 7.02
N LYS A 186 6.10 27.03 5.92
CA LYS A 186 5.81 28.37 5.39
C LYS A 186 4.71 28.99 6.27
N LEU A 187 4.99 30.14 6.87
CA LEU A 187 4.07 30.87 7.74
C LEU A 187 3.03 31.64 6.94
#